data_AF-A0A0U1LYH6-F1
#
_entry.id   AF-A0A0U1LYH6-F1
#
_cell.length_a   1.000
_cell.length_b   1.000
_cell.length_c   1.000
_cell.angle_alpha   90.00
_cell.angle_beta   90.00
_cell.angle_gamma   90.00
#
_symmetry.space_group_name_H-M   'P 1'
#
loop_
_entity.id
_entity.type
_entity.pdbx_description
1 polymer ?
#
loop_
_entity_poly.entity_id
_entity_poly.type
_entity_poly.pdbx_seq_one_letter_code
_entity_poly.pdbx_strand_id
1 'polypeptide(L)'
;MTANHSLPADAPQFQIISSLRFDPDLPNAVTRFSDQRYPEPHDSPYYLLKYHRDRLLKAAIEFDWQNAIGFLQRDLEHFTRVLDTFIPDRHKAWRLRIVVDVEGRCLVDVHPAATWPLQCMFLPASFDFHASLSSTFPWQLFVDSQRTDPSLFTTHKTTSRDHYNMARERAGISSPMDSKEVLLVNPQGEVMEGSITTVYFSERHNVENASQWVTPSLDSGGMVSASRAYALDQGFCTERVIRIEDLVDGEQCLLSNAVRGFIPAVLNMQGR
;
A
#
# COMPACT_ATOMS: atom_id res chain seq x y z
N MET A 1 -28.03 8.63 23.10
CA MET A 1 -27.90 7.32 23.78
C MET A 1 -26.96 6.48 22.95
N THR A 2 -25.68 6.47 23.30
CA THR A 2 -24.63 5.73 22.59
C THR A 2 -24.76 4.26 22.98
N ALA A 3 -25.18 3.42 22.05
CA ALA A 3 -25.19 1.98 22.24
C ALA A 3 -23.74 1.50 22.33
N ASN A 4 -23.30 1.14 23.53
CA ASN A 4 -22.04 0.47 23.78
C ASN A 4 -22.20 -0.96 23.23
N HIS A 5 -21.69 -1.20 22.02
CA HIS A 5 -21.63 -2.54 21.45
C HIS A 5 -20.27 -3.15 21.77
N SER A 6 -20.17 -3.68 22.98
CA SER A 6 -19.08 -4.57 23.39
C SER A 6 -19.00 -5.73 22.38
N LEU A 7 -17.84 -5.93 21.78
CA LEU A 7 -17.56 -7.11 20.97
C LEU A 7 -17.68 -8.39 21.83
N PRO A 8 -18.11 -9.53 21.27
CA PRO A 8 -18.09 -10.83 21.95
C PRO A 8 -16.68 -11.14 22.50
N ALA A 9 -16.60 -11.83 23.64
CA ALA A 9 -15.35 -12.14 24.33
C ALA A 9 -14.36 -13.00 23.50
N ASP A 10 -14.85 -13.67 22.45
CA ASP A 10 -14.08 -14.50 21.52
C ASP A 10 -13.83 -13.82 20.15
N ALA A 11 -14.19 -12.55 19.99
CA ALA A 11 -13.93 -11.84 18.74
C ALA A 11 -12.42 -11.62 18.56
N PRO A 12 -11.86 -11.83 17.35
CA PRO A 12 -10.46 -11.55 17.08
C PRO A 12 -10.12 -10.11 17.49
N GLN A 13 -9.01 -9.95 18.21
CA GLN A 13 -8.58 -8.66 18.78
C GLN A 13 -8.11 -7.65 17.72
N PHE A 14 -8.10 -8.03 16.45
CA PHE A 14 -7.63 -7.21 15.33
C PHE A 14 -8.74 -6.97 14.30
N GLN A 15 -8.50 -6.01 13.42
CA GLN A 15 -9.37 -5.68 12.28
C GLN A 15 -8.55 -5.74 11.00
N ILE A 16 -9.18 -6.06 9.87
CA ILE A 16 -8.57 -5.87 8.56
C ILE A 16 -8.72 -4.40 8.17
N ILE A 17 -7.68 -3.83 7.56
CA ILE A 17 -7.64 -2.41 7.24
C ILE A 17 -7.21 -2.17 5.80
N SER A 18 -7.62 -1.02 5.29
CA SER A 18 -7.15 -0.48 4.02
C SER A 18 -6.93 1.02 4.19
N SER A 19 -6.00 1.60 3.44
CA SER A 19 -5.79 3.05 3.46
C SER A 19 -5.60 3.56 2.06
N LEU A 20 -6.33 4.62 1.73
CA LEU A 20 -6.36 5.19 0.38
C LEU A 20 -6.51 6.72 0.44
N ARG A 21 -6.24 7.36 -0.70
CA ARG A 21 -6.57 8.77 -0.94
C ARG A 21 -7.93 8.88 -1.62
N PHE A 22 -8.80 9.70 -1.05
CA PHE A 22 -9.89 10.34 -1.77
C PHE A 22 -9.40 11.70 -2.26
N ASP A 23 -9.62 12.00 -3.54
CA ASP A 23 -9.30 13.31 -4.11
C ASP A 23 -10.28 13.65 -5.25
N PRO A 24 -10.99 14.79 -5.19
CA PRO A 24 -11.92 15.18 -6.25
C PRO A 24 -11.24 15.41 -7.61
N ASP A 25 -9.95 15.73 -7.64
CA ASP A 25 -9.19 15.93 -8.87
C ASP A 25 -8.60 14.63 -9.43
N LEU A 26 -8.76 13.50 -8.73
CA LEU A 26 -8.22 12.21 -9.16
C LEU A 26 -8.73 11.77 -10.54
N PRO A 27 -10.03 11.86 -10.89
CA PRO A 27 -10.52 11.48 -12.22
C PRO A 27 -9.86 12.29 -13.36
N ASN A 28 -9.64 13.59 -13.12
CA ASN A 28 -8.92 14.45 -14.06
C ASN A 28 -7.45 14.03 -14.18
N ALA A 29 -6.82 13.67 -13.05
CA ALA A 29 -5.44 13.21 -13.03
C ALA A 29 -5.27 11.85 -13.73
N VAL A 30 -6.21 10.92 -13.53
CA VAL A 30 -6.29 9.63 -14.25
C VAL A 30 -6.27 9.86 -15.75
N THR A 31 -7.15 10.74 -16.24
CA THR A 31 -7.25 11.07 -17.67
C THR A 31 -5.94 11.62 -18.24
N ARG A 32 -5.17 12.37 -17.44
CA ARG A 32 -3.95 13.06 -17.89
C ARG A 32 -2.68 12.23 -17.78
N PHE A 33 -2.57 11.38 -16.75
CA PHE A 33 -1.29 10.81 -16.34
C PHE A 33 -1.22 9.28 -16.35
N SER A 34 -2.36 8.59 -16.46
CA SER A 34 -2.37 7.12 -16.38
C SER A 34 -2.03 6.40 -17.68
N ASP A 35 -1.92 7.12 -18.80
CA ASP A 35 -1.68 6.53 -20.12
C ASP A 35 -2.68 5.40 -20.46
N GLN A 36 -3.96 5.62 -20.13
CA GLN A 36 -5.06 4.66 -20.32
C GLN A 36 -4.89 3.32 -19.59
N ARG A 37 -3.96 3.24 -18.64
CA ARG A 37 -3.66 2.03 -17.86
C ARG A 37 -4.22 2.06 -16.44
N TYR A 38 -5.10 3.01 -16.11
CA TYR A 38 -5.76 3.00 -14.81
C TYR A 38 -6.88 1.94 -14.76
N PRO A 39 -7.11 1.24 -13.63
CA PRO A 39 -8.22 0.31 -13.47
C PRO A 39 -9.58 1.02 -13.38
N GLU A 40 -10.64 0.35 -13.82
CA GLU A 40 -12.01 0.80 -13.52
C GLU A 40 -12.29 0.80 -12.00
N PRO A 41 -13.06 1.77 -11.47
CA PRO A 41 -13.72 2.86 -12.18
C PRO A 41 -12.80 4.06 -12.44
N HIS A 42 -12.75 4.53 -13.69
CA HIS A 42 -11.89 5.67 -14.08
C HIS A 42 -12.35 7.02 -13.51
N ASP A 43 -13.64 7.16 -13.23
CA ASP A 43 -14.26 8.37 -12.69
C ASP A 43 -14.29 8.42 -11.16
N SER A 44 -13.71 7.41 -10.50
CA SER A 44 -13.70 7.33 -9.05
C SER A 44 -12.78 8.39 -8.43
N PRO A 45 -13.25 9.16 -7.43
CA PRO A 45 -12.38 10.01 -6.63
C PRO A 45 -11.57 9.19 -5.60
N TYR A 46 -11.78 7.88 -5.52
CA TYR A 46 -11.07 6.97 -4.62
C TYR A 46 -9.95 6.24 -5.36
N TYR A 47 -8.70 6.50 -4.99
CA TYR A 47 -7.56 5.86 -5.64
C TYR A 47 -7.58 4.34 -5.45
N LEU A 48 -7.52 3.60 -6.57
CA LEU A 48 -7.51 2.14 -6.66
C LEU A 48 -8.68 1.44 -5.94
N LEU A 49 -9.87 2.05 -5.98
CA LEU A 49 -11.05 1.60 -5.21
C LEU A 49 -11.32 0.08 -5.30
N LYS A 50 -11.34 -0.48 -6.52
CA LYS A 50 -11.57 -1.90 -6.75
C LYS A 50 -10.54 -2.77 -6.01
N TYR A 51 -9.25 -2.46 -6.16
CA TYR A 51 -8.18 -3.19 -5.49
C TYR A 51 -8.28 -3.13 -3.96
N HIS A 52 -8.79 -2.02 -3.41
CA HIS A 52 -9.02 -1.89 -1.97
C HIS A 52 -10.15 -2.77 -1.45
N ARG A 53 -11.27 -2.87 -2.17
CA ARG A 53 -12.33 -3.81 -1.82
C ARG A 53 -11.83 -5.26 -1.94
N ASP A 54 -11.17 -5.57 -3.06
CA ASP A 54 -10.74 -6.94 -3.37
C ASP A 54 -9.71 -7.46 -2.36
N ARG A 55 -8.76 -6.63 -1.92
CA ARG A 55 -7.80 -7.03 -0.88
C ARG A 55 -8.44 -7.21 0.50
N LEU A 56 -9.44 -6.39 0.84
CA LEU A 56 -10.20 -6.55 2.09
C LEU A 56 -10.99 -7.86 2.04
N LEU A 57 -11.65 -8.13 0.91
CA LEU A 57 -12.39 -9.38 0.70
C LEU A 57 -11.47 -10.59 0.80
N LYS A 58 -10.29 -10.55 0.17
CA LYS A 58 -9.29 -11.62 0.25
C LYS A 58 -8.86 -11.88 1.71
N ALA A 59 -8.59 -10.83 2.47
CA ALA A 59 -8.27 -10.97 3.89
C ALA A 59 -9.44 -11.59 4.68
N ALA A 60 -10.67 -11.12 4.47
CA ALA A 60 -11.85 -11.67 5.14
C ALA A 60 -12.06 -13.17 4.82
N ILE A 61 -11.79 -13.59 3.58
CA ILE A 61 -11.83 -15.01 3.17
C ILE A 61 -10.76 -15.81 3.91
N GLU A 62 -9.50 -15.35 3.93
CA GLU A 62 -8.41 -16.08 4.56
C GLU A 62 -8.50 -16.14 6.09
N PHE A 63 -9.17 -15.18 6.73
CA PHE A 63 -9.48 -15.21 8.16
C PHE A 63 -10.83 -15.87 8.50
N ASP A 64 -11.58 -16.36 7.51
CA ASP A 64 -12.91 -16.98 7.67
C ASP A 64 -13.97 -16.07 8.32
N TRP A 65 -13.99 -14.78 7.96
CA TRP A 65 -14.92 -13.79 8.51
C TRP A 65 -16.19 -13.68 7.68
N GLN A 66 -17.11 -14.64 7.86
CA GLN A 66 -18.32 -14.78 7.03
C GLN A 66 -19.16 -13.50 6.89
N ASN A 67 -19.34 -12.73 7.96
CA ASN A 67 -20.08 -11.47 7.92
C ASN A 67 -19.32 -10.39 7.11
N ALA A 68 -18.00 -10.29 7.28
CA ALA A 68 -17.17 -9.39 6.50
C ALA A 68 -17.11 -9.78 5.01
N ILE A 69 -17.06 -11.08 4.69
CA ILE A 69 -17.19 -11.60 3.32
C ILE A 69 -18.53 -11.15 2.74
N GLY A 70 -19.63 -11.35 3.48
CA GLY A 70 -20.97 -10.92 3.09
C GLY A 70 -21.08 -9.45 2.72
N PHE A 71 -20.41 -8.57 3.47
CA PHE A 71 -20.32 -7.14 3.20
C PHE A 71 -19.43 -6.83 1.97
N LEU A 72 -18.22 -7.38 1.91
CA LEU A 72 -17.18 -7.03 0.94
C LEU A 72 -17.37 -7.65 -0.44
N GLN A 73 -18.09 -8.76 -0.56
CA GLN A 73 -18.38 -9.43 -1.84
C GLN A 73 -19.45 -8.70 -2.68
N ARG A 74 -20.12 -7.70 -2.10
CA ARG A 74 -21.12 -6.88 -2.80
C ARG A 74 -20.46 -6.06 -3.91
N ASP A 75 -21.31 -5.49 -4.76
CA ASP A 75 -20.87 -4.64 -5.86
C ASP A 75 -20.06 -3.42 -5.38
N LEU A 76 -19.23 -2.89 -6.29
CA LEU A 76 -18.33 -1.79 -5.98
C LEU A 76 -19.11 -0.52 -5.62
N GLU A 77 -20.28 -0.30 -6.21
CA GLU A 77 -21.13 0.86 -5.91
C GLU A 77 -21.63 0.85 -4.47
N HIS A 78 -21.97 -0.32 -3.92
CA HIS A 78 -22.35 -0.46 -2.51
C HIS A 78 -21.19 -0.05 -1.62
N PHE A 79 -19.98 -0.50 -1.94
CA PHE A 79 -18.79 -0.10 -1.22
C PHE A 79 -18.56 1.42 -1.31
N THR A 80 -18.67 2.01 -2.50
CA THR A 80 -18.59 3.47 -2.71
C THR A 80 -19.63 4.22 -1.87
N ARG A 81 -20.90 3.80 -1.90
CA ARG A 81 -21.98 4.44 -1.12
C ARG A 81 -21.68 4.43 0.37
N VAL A 82 -21.09 3.35 0.89
CA VAL A 82 -20.67 3.26 2.29
C VAL A 82 -19.52 4.22 2.57
N LEU A 83 -18.49 4.28 1.73
CA LEU A 83 -17.38 5.23 1.92
C LEU A 83 -17.85 6.69 1.86
N ASP A 84 -18.78 7.00 0.95
CA ASP A 84 -19.34 8.34 0.77
C ASP A 84 -20.02 8.88 2.03
N THR A 85 -20.58 8.03 2.90
CA THR A 85 -21.21 8.48 4.16
C THR A 85 -20.19 9.05 5.16
N PHE A 86 -18.89 8.78 4.97
CA PHE A 86 -17.83 9.26 5.85
C PHE A 86 -17.11 10.50 5.32
N ILE A 87 -17.32 10.90 4.05
CA ILE A 87 -16.62 12.04 3.45
C ILE A 87 -17.24 13.37 3.94
N PRO A 88 -16.50 14.19 4.73
CA PRO A 88 -17.08 15.42 5.29
C PRO A 88 -17.30 16.51 4.25
N ASP A 89 -16.42 16.61 3.26
CA ASP A 89 -16.45 17.62 2.21
C ASP A 89 -15.86 17.04 0.93
N ARG A 90 -16.70 16.82 -0.09
CA ARG A 90 -16.28 16.17 -1.35
C ARG A 90 -15.40 17.06 -2.23
N HIS A 91 -15.25 18.34 -1.90
CA HIS A 91 -14.37 19.26 -2.63
C HIS A 91 -12.94 19.28 -2.09
N LYS A 92 -12.63 18.46 -1.09
CA LYS A 92 -11.30 18.36 -0.46
C LYS A 92 -10.73 16.96 -0.55
N ALA A 93 -9.41 16.88 -0.51
CA ALA A 93 -8.70 15.61 -0.48
C ALA A 93 -8.64 15.04 0.95
N TRP A 94 -8.86 13.74 1.08
CA TRP A 94 -8.89 13.02 2.35
C TRP A 94 -8.04 11.75 2.30
N ARG A 95 -7.34 11.47 3.39
CA ARG A 95 -6.78 10.16 3.66
C ARG A 95 -7.83 9.35 4.42
N LEU A 96 -8.24 8.24 3.84
CA LEU A 96 -9.16 7.29 4.47
C LEU A 96 -8.36 6.13 5.06
N ARG A 97 -8.74 5.71 6.26
CA ARG A 97 -8.39 4.42 6.84
C ARG A 97 -9.67 3.63 7.05
N ILE A 98 -9.92 2.69 6.15
CA ILE A 98 -11.07 1.79 6.19
C ILE A 98 -10.72 0.65 7.14
N VAL A 99 -11.62 0.34 8.05
CA VAL A 99 -11.49 -0.70 9.07
C VAL A 99 -12.72 -1.58 8.99
N VAL A 100 -12.51 -2.89 8.79
CA VAL A 100 -13.59 -3.88 8.80
C VAL A 100 -13.28 -4.89 9.89
N ASP A 101 -14.26 -5.14 10.76
CA ASP A 101 -14.16 -6.16 11.80
C ASP A 101 -14.77 -7.50 11.37
N VAL A 102 -14.66 -8.50 12.25
CA VAL A 102 -15.19 -9.86 12.03
C VAL A 102 -16.69 -9.88 11.74
N GLU A 103 -17.45 -8.91 12.26
CA GLU A 103 -18.90 -8.81 12.06
C GLU A 103 -19.27 -8.04 10.78
N GLY A 104 -18.29 -7.72 9.94
CA GLY A 104 -18.49 -6.96 8.72
C GLY A 104 -18.86 -5.51 8.95
N ARG A 105 -18.68 -4.98 10.16
CA ARG A 105 -18.91 -3.55 10.42
C ARG A 105 -17.76 -2.77 9.80
N CYS A 106 -18.11 -1.84 8.93
CA CYS A 106 -17.16 -0.95 8.26
C CYS A 106 -17.14 0.41 8.94
N LEU A 107 -15.98 0.81 9.46
CA LEU A 107 -15.70 2.15 9.95
C LEU A 107 -14.62 2.79 9.08
N VAL A 108 -14.66 4.10 8.93
CA VAL A 108 -13.66 4.84 8.17
C VAL A 108 -13.15 6.01 9.01
N ASP A 109 -11.87 5.98 9.39
CA ASP A 109 -11.20 7.15 9.94
C ASP A 109 -10.82 8.07 8.78
N VAL A 110 -11.24 9.32 8.84
CA VAL A 110 -11.02 10.31 7.79
C VAL A 110 -10.17 11.45 8.32
N HIS A 111 -9.05 11.70 7.65
CA HIS A 111 -8.12 12.77 7.97
C HIS A 111 -7.85 13.63 6.74
N PRO A 112 -7.65 14.95 6.87
CA PRO A 112 -7.22 15.78 5.75
C PRO A 112 -5.99 15.16 5.07
N ALA A 113 -6.03 15.03 3.75
CA ALA A 113 -4.85 14.58 3.00
C ALA A 113 -3.79 15.69 3.01
N ALA A 114 -2.53 15.31 3.16
CA ALA A 114 -1.43 16.24 2.91
C ALA A 114 -1.44 16.63 1.43
N THR A 115 -1.11 17.89 1.13
CA THR A 115 -0.86 18.33 -0.25
C THR A 115 0.22 17.45 -0.85
N TRP A 116 -0.11 16.76 -1.93
CA TRP A 116 0.78 15.77 -2.53
C TRP A 116 0.51 15.67 -4.04
N PRO A 117 1.56 15.68 -4.90
CA PRO A 117 1.41 15.64 -6.35
C PRO A 117 0.62 14.41 -6.79
N LEU A 118 -0.50 14.62 -7.49
CA LEU A 118 -1.32 13.50 -7.98
C LEU A 118 -0.59 12.69 -9.06
N GLN A 119 0.40 13.26 -9.72
CA GLN A 119 1.27 12.57 -10.68
C GLN A 119 1.99 11.37 -10.02
N CYS A 120 2.28 11.44 -8.71
CA CYS A 120 2.84 10.30 -7.98
C CYS A 120 1.91 9.08 -8.01
N MET A 121 0.61 9.24 -8.22
CA MET A 121 -0.36 8.14 -8.22
C MET A 121 -0.28 7.24 -9.45
N PHE A 122 0.56 7.56 -10.43
CA PHE A 122 0.51 6.88 -11.73
C PHE A 122 1.86 6.34 -12.18
N LEU A 123 1.76 5.26 -12.95
CA LEU A 123 2.78 4.72 -13.83
C LEU A 123 2.15 4.62 -15.25
N PRO A 124 2.97 4.60 -16.31
CA PRO A 124 4.43 4.66 -16.26
C PRO A 124 4.92 6.10 -16.08
N ALA A 125 5.90 6.30 -15.21
CA ALA A 125 6.74 7.48 -15.24
C ALA A 125 8.15 7.09 -14.84
N SER A 126 9.15 7.79 -15.37
CA SER A 126 10.54 7.51 -15.02
C SER A 126 10.82 7.86 -13.55
N PHE A 127 11.86 7.23 -13.00
CA PHE A 127 12.36 7.58 -11.67
C PHE A 127 12.65 9.09 -11.56
N ASP A 128 13.35 9.65 -12.55
CA ASP A 128 13.71 11.08 -12.57
C ASP A 128 12.49 12.01 -12.63
N PHE A 129 11.44 11.62 -13.36
CA PHE A 129 10.20 12.37 -13.37
C PHE A 129 9.58 12.40 -11.98
N HIS A 130 9.42 11.23 -11.34
CA HIS A 130 8.89 11.16 -9.97
C HIS A 130 9.77 11.94 -8.99
N ALA A 131 11.10 11.81 -9.09
CA ALA A 131 12.05 12.53 -8.25
C ALA A 131 11.93 14.06 -8.37
N SER A 132 11.52 14.57 -9.53
CA SER A 132 11.31 16.00 -9.74
C SER A 132 10.03 16.57 -9.10
N LEU A 133 9.08 15.72 -8.69
CA LEU A 133 7.76 16.16 -8.21
C LEU A 133 7.76 16.74 -6.79
N SER A 134 8.81 16.49 -6.00
CA SER A 134 8.91 16.99 -4.62
C SER A 134 10.35 17.21 -4.20
N SER A 135 10.59 18.28 -3.44
CA SER A 135 11.88 18.53 -2.79
C SER A 135 12.22 17.53 -1.68
N THR A 136 11.26 16.71 -1.26
CA THR A 136 11.47 15.64 -0.25
C THR A 136 11.92 14.32 -0.87
N PHE A 137 12.08 14.29 -2.19
CA PHE A 137 12.55 13.12 -2.93
C PHE A 137 14.05 13.18 -3.25
N PRO A 138 14.72 12.03 -3.39
CA PRO A 138 14.21 10.68 -3.11
C PRO A 138 14.17 10.37 -1.60
N TRP A 139 13.28 9.46 -1.19
CA TRP A 139 13.26 8.92 0.18
C TRP A 139 14.47 8.02 0.44
N GLN A 140 14.84 7.86 1.71
CA GLN A 140 15.86 6.90 2.13
C GLN A 140 15.20 5.58 2.54
N LEU A 141 15.60 4.46 1.93
CA LEU A 141 15.12 3.13 2.28
C LEU A 141 16.19 2.37 3.07
N PHE A 142 16.03 2.27 4.38
CA PHE A 142 16.98 1.57 5.25
C PHE A 142 16.65 0.08 5.34
N VAL A 143 17.66 -0.78 5.37
CA VAL A 143 17.45 -2.21 5.65
C VAL A 143 17.19 -2.42 7.14
N ASP A 144 16.12 -3.13 7.50
CA ASP A 144 15.87 -3.48 8.90
C ASP A 144 16.99 -4.37 9.44
N SER A 145 17.41 -4.10 10.69
CA SER A 145 18.44 -4.88 11.38
C SER A 145 17.93 -6.21 11.94
N GLN A 146 16.61 -6.41 11.93
CA GLN A 146 15.96 -7.66 12.34
C GLN A 146 15.23 -8.32 11.16
N ARG A 147 15.12 -9.64 11.20
CA ARG A 147 14.29 -10.39 10.24
C ARG A 147 12.83 -10.39 10.69
N THR A 148 11.91 -10.45 9.73
CA THR A 148 10.47 -10.56 10.00
C THR A 148 9.96 -11.90 9.51
N ASP A 149 9.35 -12.69 10.39
CA ASP A 149 8.71 -13.94 10.01
C ASP A 149 7.43 -13.66 9.19
N PRO A 150 7.29 -14.25 7.99
CA PRO A 150 6.06 -14.21 7.22
C PRO A 150 4.87 -14.77 8.02
N SER A 151 3.72 -14.09 7.93
CA SER A 151 2.47 -14.56 8.54
C SER A 151 1.27 -13.95 7.84
N LEU A 152 0.06 -14.38 8.21
CA LEU A 152 -1.17 -13.72 7.74
C LEU A 152 -1.21 -12.21 8.09
N PHE A 153 -0.49 -11.78 9.14
CA PHE A 153 -0.41 -10.37 9.54
C PHE A 153 0.59 -9.55 8.72
N THR A 154 1.48 -10.19 7.96
CA THR A 154 2.31 -9.52 6.94
C THR A 154 1.61 -9.56 5.58
N THR A 155 0.98 -10.67 5.21
CA THR A 155 0.22 -10.82 3.96
C THR A 155 -0.99 -9.88 3.89
N HIS A 156 -1.77 -9.79 4.97
CA HIS A 156 -2.95 -8.94 5.05
C HIS A 156 -2.70 -7.72 5.91
N LYS A 157 -3.23 -6.58 5.44
CA LYS A 157 -3.12 -5.35 6.20
C LYS A 157 -4.12 -5.40 7.35
N THR A 158 -3.62 -5.53 8.58
CA THR A 158 -4.44 -5.56 9.79
C THR A 158 -4.06 -4.45 10.77
N THR A 159 -4.74 -4.37 11.90
CA THR A 159 -4.35 -3.55 13.06
C THR A 159 -3.24 -4.19 13.91
N SER A 160 -2.97 -5.49 13.74
CA SER A 160 -1.80 -6.15 14.33
C SER A 160 -0.54 -5.79 13.54
N ARG A 161 0.25 -4.83 14.06
CA ARG A 161 1.33 -4.19 13.30
C ARG A 161 2.64 -4.04 14.08
N ASP A 162 2.79 -4.73 15.21
CA ASP A 162 3.95 -4.52 16.10
C ASP A 162 5.28 -4.80 15.39
N HIS A 163 5.36 -5.82 14.54
CA HIS A 163 6.54 -6.11 13.73
C HIS A 163 6.94 -4.92 12.83
N TYR A 164 5.98 -4.28 12.14
CA TYR A 164 6.24 -3.07 11.36
C TYR A 164 6.58 -1.86 12.23
N ASN A 165 5.92 -1.70 13.38
CA ASN A 165 6.17 -0.58 14.28
C ASN A 165 7.57 -0.65 14.89
N MET A 166 8.00 -1.83 15.31
CA MET A 166 9.35 -2.07 15.82
C MET A 166 10.42 -1.88 14.73
N ALA A 167 10.14 -2.29 13.49
CA ALA A 167 11.05 -2.03 12.36
C ALA A 167 11.25 -0.52 12.12
N ARG A 168 10.15 0.25 12.16
CA ARG A 168 10.19 1.71 12.04
C ARG A 168 10.97 2.37 13.17
N GLU A 169 10.77 1.90 14.41
CA GLU A 169 11.50 2.40 15.57
C GLU A 169 13.01 2.17 15.42
N ARG A 170 13.43 0.95 15.05
CA ARG A 170 14.85 0.63 14.79
C ARG A 170 15.46 1.50 13.69
N ALA A 171 14.68 1.84 12.67
CA ALA A 171 15.10 2.73 11.58
C ALA A 171 14.98 4.23 11.92
N GLY A 172 14.57 4.59 13.15
CA GLY A 172 14.41 5.98 13.58
C GLY A 172 13.29 6.72 12.82
N ILE A 173 12.25 6.02 12.40
CA ILE A 173 11.10 6.57 11.68
C ILE A 173 9.96 6.82 12.67
N SER A 174 9.75 8.08 13.02
CA SER A 174 8.76 8.50 14.02
C SER A 174 7.44 8.93 13.41
N SER A 175 7.45 9.33 12.13
CA SER A 175 6.30 9.88 11.44
C SER A 175 6.07 9.22 10.08
N PRO A 176 4.81 9.05 9.64
CA PRO A 176 4.51 8.71 8.25
C PRO A 176 4.88 9.80 7.24
N MET A 177 5.28 10.99 7.71
CA MET A 177 5.76 12.10 6.88
C MET A 177 7.28 12.11 6.70
N ASP A 178 8.02 11.32 7.48
CA ASP A 178 9.47 11.21 7.33
C ASP A 178 9.79 10.72 5.92
N SER A 179 10.80 11.32 5.26
CA SER A 179 11.28 10.89 3.94
C SER A 179 12.19 9.65 4.06
N LYS A 180 11.73 8.69 4.86
CA LYS A 180 12.41 7.47 5.23
C LYS A 180 11.43 6.31 5.22
N GLU A 181 11.90 5.15 4.82
CA GLU A 181 11.20 3.88 4.94
C GLU A 181 12.19 2.82 5.41
N VAL A 182 11.66 1.74 5.98
CA VAL A 182 12.45 0.57 6.38
C VAL A 182 12.02 -0.65 5.58
N LEU A 183 13.01 -1.34 4.99
CA LEU A 183 12.90 -2.55 4.19
C LEU A 183 12.92 -3.78 5.09
N LEU A 184 11.84 -4.55 5.07
CA LEU A 184 11.71 -5.79 5.79
C LEU A 184 12.25 -6.95 4.94
N VAL A 185 12.94 -7.87 5.62
CA VAL A 185 13.57 -9.04 5.02
C VAL A 185 13.20 -10.26 5.87
N ASN A 186 12.83 -11.36 5.22
CA ASN A 186 12.47 -12.60 5.89
C ASN A 186 13.72 -13.38 6.37
N PRO A 187 13.58 -14.44 7.19
CA PRO A 187 14.72 -15.24 7.67
C PRO A 187 15.58 -15.86 6.56
N GLN A 188 15.02 -16.08 5.37
CA GLN A 188 15.71 -16.63 4.20
C GLN A 188 16.57 -15.59 3.46
N GLY A 189 16.56 -14.33 3.92
CA GLY A 189 17.29 -13.23 3.29
C GLY A 189 16.57 -12.64 2.08
N GLU A 190 15.29 -12.92 1.92
CA GLU A 190 14.46 -12.41 0.83
C GLU A 190 13.76 -11.12 1.26
N VAL A 191 13.75 -10.14 0.37
CA VAL A 191 13.04 -8.88 0.58
C VAL A 191 11.55 -9.15 0.61
N MET A 192 10.84 -8.53 1.55
CA MET A 192 9.38 -8.63 1.66
C MET A 192 8.71 -7.37 1.09
N GLU A 193 8.92 -6.24 1.77
CA GLU A 193 8.26 -4.96 1.53
C GLU A 193 8.86 -3.86 2.43
N GLY A 194 8.33 -2.64 2.38
CA GLY A 194 8.57 -1.61 3.38
C GLY A 194 7.53 -1.61 4.50
N SER A 195 7.76 -0.87 5.59
CA SER A 195 6.82 -0.88 6.74
C SER A 195 5.40 -0.39 6.42
N ILE A 196 5.28 0.50 5.44
CA ILE A 196 4.01 1.05 4.95
C ILE A 196 3.93 1.09 3.42
N THR A 197 4.85 0.43 2.72
CA THR A 197 5.00 0.52 1.26
C THR A 197 5.35 -0.83 0.63
N THR A 198 4.95 -1.03 -0.62
CA THR A 198 5.56 -2.03 -1.51
C THR A 198 6.85 -1.46 -2.10
N VAL A 199 7.86 -2.31 -2.34
CA VAL A 199 9.13 -1.92 -2.95
C VAL A 199 9.28 -2.46 -4.37
N TYR A 200 10.00 -1.71 -5.19
CA TYR A 200 10.35 -2.09 -6.56
C TYR A 200 11.79 -1.72 -6.85
N PHE A 201 12.54 -2.65 -7.41
CA PHE A 201 13.94 -2.46 -7.79
C PHE A 201 14.07 -2.50 -9.32
N SER A 202 15.11 -1.88 -9.85
CA SER A 202 15.36 -1.91 -11.29
C SER A 202 15.65 -3.34 -11.74
N GLU A 203 15.02 -3.78 -12.82
CA GLU A 203 15.34 -5.05 -13.45
C GLU A 203 16.75 -4.96 -14.09
N ARG A 204 17.66 -5.81 -13.62
CA ARG A 204 19.05 -5.87 -14.10
C ARG A 204 19.21 -6.88 -15.24
N HIS A 205 18.32 -7.85 -15.33
CA HIS A 205 18.25 -8.83 -16.41
C HIS A 205 17.32 -8.27 -17.49
N ASN A 206 17.86 -7.30 -18.24
CA ASN A 206 17.14 -6.58 -19.27
C ASN A 206 16.86 -7.52 -20.46
N VAL A 207 15.68 -8.15 -20.47
CA VAL A 207 15.12 -8.80 -21.65
C VAL A 207 14.40 -7.72 -22.44
N GLU A 208 14.59 -7.66 -23.76
CA GLU A 208 13.85 -6.73 -24.61
C GLU A 208 12.33 -6.86 -24.33
N ASN A 209 11.68 -5.72 -24.04
CA ASN A 209 10.26 -5.60 -23.65
C ASN A 209 9.89 -6.08 -22.23
N ALA A 210 10.85 -6.37 -21.34
CA ALA A 210 10.55 -6.59 -19.92
C ALA A 210 10.21 -5.27 -19.20
N SER A 211 9.37 -5.36 -18.17
CA SER A 211 9.12 -4.25 -17.25
C SER A 211 10.45 -3.76 -16.64
N GLN A 212 10.60 -2.44 -16.52
CA GLN A 212 11.77 -1.82 -15.87
C GLN A 212 11.86 -2.18 -14.38
N TRP A 213 10.75 -2.56 -13.74
CA TRP A 213 10.68 -2.80 -12.31
C TRP A 213 10.42 -4.27 -11.98
N VAL A 214 11.06 -4.74 -10.91
CA VAL A 214 10.75 -5.98 -10.21
C VAL A 214 10.28 -5.69 -8.80
N THR A 215 9.27 -6.41 -8.33
CA THR A 215 8.78 -6.36 -6.95
C THR A 215 8.94 -7.74 -6.29
N PRO A 216 9.15 -7.81 -4.97
CA PRO A 216 9.29 -9.09 -4.28
C PRO A 216 8.08 -10.01 -4.46
N SER A 217 8.35 -11.32 -4.44
CA SER A 217 7.34 -12.38 -4.44
C SER A 217 6.46 -12.31 -3.18
N LEU A 218 5.16 -12.56 -3.33
CA LEU A 218 4.28 -12.78 -2.19
C LEU A 218 4.71 -14.01 -1.38
N ASP A 219 5.38 -14.98 -1.98
CA ASP A 219 5.93 -16.15 -1.28
C ASP A 219 7.04 -15.75 -0.29
N SER A 220 7.68 -14.59 -0.48
CA SER A 220 8.63 -14.04 0.49
C SER A 220 7.94 -13.48 1.75
N GLY A 221 6.60 -13.37 1.74
CA GLY A 221 5.78 -13.03 2.90
C GLY A 221 5.27 -11.59 2.95
N GLY A 222 5.46 -10.82 1.88
CA GLY A 222 5.02 -9.43 1.80
C GLY A 222 3.49 -9.26 1.64
N MET A 223 3.03 -8.03 1.82
CA MET A 223 1.60 -7.70 1.78
C MET A 223 0.99 -7.69 0.37
N VAL A 224 -0.28 -8.13 0.28
CA VAL A 224 -1.12 -7.97 -0.91
C VAL A 224 -1.58 -6.52 -1.06
N SER A 225 -0.66 -5.65 -1.50
CA SER A 225 -0.89 -4.20 -1.64
C SER A 225 -1.71 -3.84 -2.88
N ALA A 226 -2.60 -2.84 -2.75
CA ALA A 226 -3.42 -2.34 -3.85
C ALA A 226 -2.58 -1.70 -4.97
N SER A 227 -1.58 -0.88 -4.62
CA SER A 227 -0.70 -0.25 -5.61
C SER A 227 0.21 -1.27 -6.30
N ARG A 228 0.58 -2.35 -5.60
CA ARG A 228 1.30 -3.49 -6.17
C ARG A 228 0.46 -4.26 -7.17
N ALA A 229 -0.78 -4.61 -6.80
CA ALA A 229 -1.70 -5.28 -7.70
C ALA A 229 -1.94 -4.45 -8.96
N TYR A 230 -2.16 -3.14 -8.81
CA TYR A 230 -2.21 -2.20 -9.92
C TYR A 230 -0.95 -2.25 -10.80
N ALA A 231 0.24 -2.20 -10.20
CA ALA A 231 1.50 -2.23 -10.96
C ALA A 231 1.70 -3.54 -11.74
N LEU A 232 1.34 -4.68 -11.16
CA LEU A 232 1.42 -6.00 -11.81
C LEU A 232 0.39 -6.15 -12.93
N ASP A 233 -0.88 -5.82 -12.67
CA ASP A 233 -1.98 -5.99 -13.63
C ASP A 233 -1.77 -5.15 -14.91
N GLN A 234 -1.04 -4.04 -14.80
CA GLN A 234 -0.72 -3.16 -15.92
C GLN A 234 0.67 -3.40 -16.55
N GLY A 235 1.39 -4.43 -16.08
CA GLY A 235 2.71 -4.78 -16.59
C GLY A 235 3.80 -3.74 -16.27
N PHE A 236 3.60 -2.91 -15.25
CA PHE A 236 4.59 -1.93 -14.79
C PHE A 236 5.68 -2.53 -13.91
N CYS A 237 5.43 -3.72 -13.34
CA CYS A 237 6.41 -4.52 -12.65
C CYS A 237 6.22 -6.00 -12.94
N THR A 238 7.24 -6.81 -12.65
CA THR A 238 7.14 -8.27 -12.55
C THR A 238 7.47 -8.74 -11.14
N GLU A 239 6.98 -9.91 -10.77
CA GLU A 239 7.21 -10.51 -9.47
C GLU A 239 8.40 -11.48 -9.52
N ARG A 240 9.30 -11.40 -8.54
CA ARG A 240 10.35 -12.41 -8.32
C ARG A 240 10.83 -12.43 -6.87
N VAL A 241 11.49 -13.51 -6.48
CA VAL A 241 12.27 -13.51 -5.23
C VAL A 241 13.45 -12.55 -5.41
N ILE A 242 13.59 -11.59 -4.50
CA ILE A 242 14.69 -10.62 -4.47
C ILE A 242 15.47 -10.86 -3.19
N ARG A 243 16.76 -11.18 -3.28
CA ARG A 243 17.58 -11.43 -2.10
C ARG A 243 18.31 -10.15 -1.70
N ILE A 244 18.44 -9.93 -0.40
CA ILE A 244 19.13 -8.75 0.15
C ILE A 244 20.61 -8.68 -0.24
N GLU A 245 21.21 -9.81 -0.63
CA GLU A 245 22.58 -9.91 -1.13
C GLU A 245 22.75 -9.46 -2.58
N ASP A 246 21.67 -9.44 -3.36
CA ASP A 246 21.67 -8.94 -4.74
C ASP A 246 21.56 -7.41 -4.79
N LEU A 247 21.13 -6.79 -3.69
CA LEU A 247 20.94 -5.36 -3.59
C LEU A 247 22.26 -4.60 -3.38
N VAL A 248 22.34 -3.39 -3.90
CA VAL A 248 23.53 -2.53 -3.88
C VAL A 248 23.21 -1.21 -3.17
N ASP A 249 24.08 -0.81 -2.25
CA ASP A 249 23.96 0.47 -1.55
C ASP A 249 23.91 1.64 -2.53
N GLY A 250 22.98 2.56 -2.30
CA GLY A 250 22.75 3.71 -3.17
C GLY A 250 21.93 3.42 -4.42
N GLU A 251 21.44 2.19 -4.64
CA GLU A 251 20.62 1.91 -5.82
C GLU A 251 19.25 2.59 -5.76
N GLN A 252 18.78 3.04 -6.93
CA GLN A 252 17.46 3.64 -7.09
C GLN A 252 16.37 2.56 -7.02
N CYS A 253 15.33 2.85 -6.25
CA CYS A 253 14.15 2.01 -6.12
C CYS A 253 12.88 2.86 -6.12
N LEU A 254 11.74 2.24 -6.40
CA LEU A 254 10.44 2.85 -6.14
C LEU A 254 9.83 2.22 -4.88
N LEU A 255 9.13 3.04 -4.12
CA LEU A 255 8.20 2.61 -3.10
C LEU A 255 6.78 2.90 -3.58
N SER A 256 5.77 2.20 -3.07
CA SER A 256 4.39 2.61 -3.30
C SER A 256 3.44 2.32 -2.16
N ASN A 257 2.43 3.16 -2.01
CA ASN A 257 1.20 2.83 -1.29
C ASN A 257 0.02 3.62 -1.88
N ALA A 258 -1.19 3.29 -1.48
CA ALA A 258 -2.39 3.92 -2.04
C ALA A 258 -2.78 5.28 -1.42
N VAL A 259 -1.94 5.84 -0.55
CA VAL A 259 -2.13 7.19 -0.01
C VAL A 259 -1.25 8.20 -0.76
N ARG A 260 -0.03 7.79 -1.15
CA ARG A 260 0.99 8.64 -1.77
C ARG A 260 1.34 8.23 -3.21
N GLY A 261 0.85 7.10 -3.69
CA GLY A 261 1.23 6.57 -5.00
C GLY A 261 2.64 5.98 -4.96
N PHE A 262 3.38 6.17 -6.05
CA PHE A 262 4.76 5.78 -6.26
C PHE A 262 5.71 6.89 -5.79
N ILE A 263 6.75 6.48 -5.06
CA ILE A 263 7.68 7.36 -4.38
C ILE A 263 9.09 6.94 -4.76
N PRO A 264 9.92 7.83 -5.32
CA PRO A 264 11.31 7.52 -5.62
C PRO A 264 12.11 7.42 -4.32
N ALA A 265 12.95 6.39 -4.23
CA ALA A 265 13.78 6.13 -3.07
C ALA A 265 15.18 5.66 -3.48
N VAL A 266 16.10 5.77 -2.53
CA VAL A 266 17.47 5.27 -2.64
C VAL A 266 17.71 4.29 -1.50
N LEU A 267 18.19 3.09 -1.83
CA LEU A 267 18.53 2.08 -0.84
C LEU A 267 19.74 2.53 -0.01
N ASN A 268 19.62 2.40 1.30
CA ASN A 268 20.67 2.66 2.25
C ASN A 268 20.93 1.38 3.07
N MET A 269 22.08 0.78 2.83
CA MET A 269 22.54 -0.44 3.49
C MET A 269 23.43 -0.16 4.71
N GLN A 270 23.64 1.12 5.06
CA GLN A 270 24.38 1.50 6.27
C GLN A 270 23.55 1.11 7.50
N GLY A 271 24.05 0.13 8.26
CA GLY A 271 23.30 -0.55 9.34
C GLY A 271 23.45 -2.08 9.34
N ARG A 272 24.16 -2.66 8.36
CA ARG A 272 24.72 -4.02 8.45
C ARG A 272 25.81 -4.12 9.52
#